data_AF-A0A6N8WIQ4-F1
#
_entry.id   AF-A0A6N8WIQ4-F1
#
_cell.length_a   1.000
_cell.length_b   1.000
_cell.length_c   1.000
_cell.angle_alpha   90.00
_cell.angle_beta   90.00
_cell.angle_gamma   90.00
#
_symmetry.space_group_name_H-M   'P 1'
#
loop_
_entity.id
_entity.type
_entity.pdbx_description
1 polymer ?
#
loop_
_entity_poly.entity_id
_entity_poly.type
_entity_poly.pdbx_seq_one_letter_code
_entity_poly.pdbx_strand_id
1 'polypeptide(L)'
;MGQTEQGSYVVTLLSPVVPPPMQLTFGPGPEERPDDALERRITRHLAGSLKAARQAIEGTVGGESDAFAEVVDKGVSANLCEALDTMIIPFSTMDVSFVWARTRPMPRAREVIRFSNDDAPILREAARAFRQRGPRHDESLVGFVNILNRTEDQEEGKIRLKAEIDGQMQSVNAVLDQSEYARAIQAHAEQATVIAEGDLERAGQRWNLLNARIKRIISNEEPPS
;
A
#
# COMPACT_ATOMS: atom_id res chain seq x y z
N MET A 1 26.63 24.09 1.93
CA MET A 1 25.60 24.66 2.80
C MET A 1 25.28 26.05 2.25
N GLY A 2 24.15 26.19 1.55
CA GLY A 2 23.71 27.46 0.96
C GLY A 2 22.87 28.23 1.97
N GLN A 3 23.17 29.51 2.12
CA GLN A 3 22.59 30.45 3.08
C GLN A 3 21.05 30.47 3.04
N THR A 4 20.45 30.30 4.21
CA THR A 4 19.01 30.43 4.47
C THR A 4 18.70 31.88 4.84
N GLU A 5 17.80 32.55 4.11
CA GLU A 5 17.20 33.80 4.60
C GLU A 5 16.32 33.48 5.82
N GLN A 6 16.25 34.41 6.77
CA GLN A 6 15.58 34.23 8.06
C GLN A 6 14.11 33.78 7.84
N GLY A 7 13.82 32.51 8.13
CA GLY A 7 12.49 31.90 7.93
C GLY A 7 12.38 30.87 6.79
N SER A 8 13.43 30.66 5.99
CA SER A 8 13.48 29.62 4.96
C SER A 8 14.53 28.56 5.32
N TYR A 9 14.20 27.27 5.23
CA TYR A 9 15.15 26.17 5.46
C TYR A 9 15.23 25.31 4.20
N VAL A 10 16.43 25.09 3.69
CA VAL A 10 16.65 24.25 2.50
C VAL A 10 17.44 23.01 2.88
N VAL A 11 16.81 21.85 2.75
CA VAL A 11 17.47 20.55 2.92
C VAL A 11 17.67 19.95 1.53
N THR A 12 18.92 19.62 1.19
CA THR A 12 19.26 18.95 -0.08
C THR A 12 19.64 17.51 0.19
N LEU A 13 18.88 16.57 -0.36
CA LEU A 13 19.17 15.14 -0.30
C LEU A 13 19.75 14.68 -1.65
N LEU A 14 20.90 14.02 -1.59
CA LEU A 14 21.58 13.50 -2.78
C LEU A 14 21.38 11.99 -2.84
N SER A 15 20.82 11.51 -3.94
CA SER A 15 20.68 10.08 -4.25
C SER A 15 21.72 9.71 -5.32
N PRO A 16 22.83 9.06 -4.96
CA PRO A 16 23.87 8.70 -5.92
C PRO A 16 23.37 7.60 -6.85
N VAL A 17 23.64 7.74 -8.15
CA VAL A 17 23.38 6.70 -9.15
C VAL A 17 24.72 6.08 -9.50
N VAL A 18 24.93 4.82 -9.15
CA VAL A 18 26.14 4.09 -9.54
C VAL A 18 26.08 3.88 -11.05
N PRO A 19 27.08 4.37 -11.83
CA PRO A 19 27.12 4.08 -13.25
C PRO A 19 27.28 2.57 -13.44
N PRO A 20 26.51 1.92 -14.33
CA PRO A 20 26.71 0.52 -14.61
C PRO A 20 28.15 0.30 -15.10
N PRO A 21 28.79 -0.85 -14.78
CA PRO A 21 30.11 -1.15 -15.29
C PRO A 21 30.09 -1.01 -16.81
N MET A 22 31.08 -0.30 -17.34
CA MET A 22 31.19 0.06 -18.75
C MET A 22 31.56 -1.19 -19.56
N GLN A 23 30.64 -2.15 -19.68
CA GLN A 23 30.75 -3.25 -20.63
C GLN A 23 30.41 -2.70 -22.01
N LEU A 24 31.35 -2.89 -22.96
CA LEU A 24 31.16 -2.68 -24.38
C LEU A 24 30.13 -3.69 -24.91
N THR A 25 28.86 -3.47 -24.59
CA THR A 25 27.76 -4.23 -25.16
C THR A 25 27.38 -3.57 -26.48
N PHE A 26 27.52 -4.29 -27.60
CA PHE A 26 26.93 -3.93 -28.88
C PHE A 26 25.41 -4.06 -28.77
N GLY A 27 24.75 -3.02 -28.30
CA GLY A 27 23.30 -2.92 -28.14
C GLY A 27 22.86 -1.47 -28.28
N PRO A 28 21.54 -1.20 -28.28
CA PRO A 28 21.01 0.15 -28.49
C PRO A 28 21.68 1.18 -27.58
N GLY A 29 21.85 2.40 -28.12
CA GLY A 29 22.65 3.47 -27.51
C GLY A 29 22.24 3.81 -26.07
N PRO A 30 23.10 4.51 -25.31
CA PRO A 30 22.87 4.81 -23.89
C PRO A 30 21.56 5.56 -23.58
N GLU A 31 20.91 6.13 -24.59
CA GLU A 31 19.61 6.81 -24.51
C GLU A 31 18.40 5.85 -24.46
N GLU A 32 18.54 4.61 -24.93
CA GLU A 32 17.43 3.64 -25.03
C GLU A 32 17.44 2.58 -23.93
N ARG A 33 18.43 2.59 -23.02
CA ARG A 33 18.41 1.69 -21.86
C ARG A 33 17.39 2.19 -20.83
N PRO A 34 16.43 1.36 -20.39
CA PRO A 34 15.66 1.66 -19.20
C PRO A 34 16.62 2.00 -18.05
N ASP A 35 16.31 3.07 -17.33
CA ASP A 35 17.13 3.50 -16.19
C ASP A 35 16.95 2.47 -15.06
N ASP A 36 17.78 1.42 -15.09
CA ASP A 36 17.69 0.24 -14.23
C ASP A 36 18.16 0.50 -12.79
N ALA A 37 18.83 1.62 -12.53
CA ALA A 37 19.31 1.97 -11.20
C ALA A 37 18.12 2.08 -10.23
N LEU A 38 18.12 1.23 -9.21
CA LEU A 38 17.07 1.13 -8.20
C LEU A 38 16.82 2.48 -7.53
N GLU A 39 17.89 3.19 -7.17
CA GLU A 39 17.87 4.52 -6.54
C GLU A 39 17.09 5.51 -7.39
N ARG A 40 17.26 5.43 -8.72
CA ARG A 40 16.56 6.30 -9.66
C ARG A 40 15.10 5.91 -9.85
N ARG A 41 14.78 4.62 -9.83
CA ARG A 41 13.39 4.14 -9.81
C ARG A 41 12.67 4.62 -8.56
N ILE A 42 13.30 4.49 -7.38
CA ILE A 42 12.76 4.96 -6.10
C ILE A 42 12.53 6.48 -6.14
N THR A 43 13.54 7.25 -6.55
CA THR A 43 13.44 8.72 -6.59
C THR A 43 12.33 9.18 -7.56
N ARG A 44 12.18 8.52 -8.71
CA ARG A 44 11.08 8.79 -9.65
C ARG A 44 9.72 8.43 -9.07
N HIS A 45 9.62 7.30 -8.39
CA HIS A 45 8.38 6.88 -7.74
C HIS A 45 7.96 7.87 -6.66
N LEU A 46 8.90 8.33 -5.82
CA LEU A 46 8.65 9.38 -4.82
C LEU A 46 8.21 10.71 -5.46
N ALA A 47 8.88 11.15 -6.54
CA ALA A 47 8.48 12.36 -7.25
C ALA A 47 7.05 12.22 -7.83
N GLY A 48 6.73 11.04 -8.37
CA GLY A 48 5.40 10.72 -8.89
C GLY A 48 4.33 10.71 -7.79
N SER A 49 4.60 10.10 -6.64
CA SER A 49 3.63 10.00 -5.55
C SER A 49 3.36 11.35 -4.89
N LEU A 50 4.39 12.20 -4.71
CA LEU A 50 4.21 13.57 -4.22
C LEU A 50 3.34 14.42 -5.16
N LYS A 51 3.55 14.28 -6.47
CA LYS A 51 2.75 14.97 -7.47
C LYS A 51 1.30 14.49 -7.47
N ALA A 52 1.11 13.17 -7.38
CA ALA A 52 -0.22 12.59 -7.30
C ALA A 52 -0.95 13.02 -6.01
N ALA A 53 -0.25 13.10 -4.88
CA ALA A 53 -0.81 13.63 -3.64
C ALA A 53 -1.26 15.09 -3.79
N ARG A 54 -0.44 15.96 -4.40
CA ARG A 54 -0.81 17.35 -4.70
C ARG A 54 -2.07 17.44 -5.56
N GLN A 55 -2.16 16.63 -6.61
CA GLN A 55 -3.34 16.56 -7.49
C GLN A 55 -4.58 16.09 -6.74
N ALA A 56 -4.47 15.08 -5.87
CA ALA A 56 -5.59 14.60 -5.08
C ALA A 56 -6.09 15.64 -4.07
N ILE A 57 -5.19 16.43 -3.48
CA ILE A 57 -5.59 17.56 -2.62
C ILE A 57 -6.32 18.63 -3.45
N GLU A 58 -5.80 19.01 -4.61
CA GLU A 58 -6.45 19.96 -5.52
C GLU A 58 -7.85 19.49 -5.94
N GLY A 59 -7.99 18.21 -6.31
CA GLY A 59 -9.28 17.59 -6.62
C GLY A 59 -10.24 17.65 -5.43
N THR A 60 -9.77 17.31 -4.23
CA THR A 60 -10.58 17.36 -3.00
C THR A 60 -11.08 18.79 -2.72
N VAL A 61 -10.21 19.79 -2.85
CA VAL A 61 -10.60 21.21 -2.71
C VAL A 61 -11.59 21.63 -3.81
N GLY A 62 -11.44 21.08 -5.01
CA GLY A 62 -12.37 21.25 -6.14
C GLY A 62 -13.71 20.53 -5.98
N GLY A 63 -13.90 19.75 -4.90
CA GLY A 63 -15.14 19.01 -4.62
C GLY A 63 -15.20 17.61 -5.25
N GLU A 64 -14.08 17.10 -5.78
CA GLU A 64 -14.00 15.74 -6.29
C GLU A 64 -14.12 14.73 -5.14
N SER A 65 -15.09 13.85 -5.24
CA SER A 65 -15.31 12.80 -4.24
C SER A 65 -14.28 11.69 -4.42
N ASP A 66 -13.60 11.31 -3.33
CA ASP A 66 -12.64 10.20 -3.29
C ASP A 66 -11.41 10.38 -4.20
N ALA A 67 -10.97 11.63 -4.45
CA ALA A 67 -9.78 11.95 -5.26
C ALA A 67 -8.50 11.21 -4.81
N PHE A 68 -8.43 10.82 -3.53
CA PHE A 68 -7.32 10.04 -2.97
C PHE A 68 -7.36 8.55 -3.33
N ALA A 69 -8.52 7.97 -3.66
CA ALA A 69 -8.61 6.58 -4.10
C ALA A 69 -7.96 6.36 -5.46
N GLU A 70 -8.03 7.35 -6.37
CA GLU A 70 -7.49 7.24 -7.73
C GLU A 70 -5.96 7.33 -7.81
N VAL A 71 -5.30 7.71 -6.71
CA VAL A 71 -3.85 7.94 -6.67
C VAL A 71 -3.09 6.88 -5.87
N VAL A 72 -3.78 5.87 -5.33
CA VAL A 72 -3.15 4.74 -4.61
C VAL A 72 -2.16 4.01 -5.51
N ASP A 73 -2.55 3.68 -6.74
CA ASP A 73 -1.68 3.01 -7.72
C ASP A 73 -0.47 3.86 -8.15
N LYS A 74 -0.50 5.16 -7.86
CA LYS A 74 0.62 6.09 -8.10
C LYS A 74 1.58 6.19 -6.90
N GLY A 75 1.39 5.35 -5.87
CA GLY A 75 2.25 5.27 -4.69
C GLY A 75 1.86 6.22 -3.55
N VAL A 76 0.66 6.80 -3.58
CA VAL A 76 0.15 7.58 -2.45
C VAL A 76 -0.36 6.62 -1.36
N SER A 77 0.16 6.79 -0.15
CA SER A 77 -0.09 5.89 0.99
C SER A 77 -0.36 6.68 2.26
N ALA A 78 -0.89 6.00 3.28
CA ALA A 78 -1.08 6.59 4.61
C ALA A 78 0.21 7.21 5.16
N ASN A 79 1.33 6.46 5.08
CA ASN A 79 2.63 6.92 5.57
C ASN A 79 3.12 8.19 4.86
N LEU A 80 2.91 8.28 3.54
CA LEU A 80 3.27 9.49 2.78
C LEU A 80 2.42 10.68 3.24
N CYS A 81 1.12 10.50 3.37
CA CYS A 81 0.21 11.54 3.81
C CYS A 81 0.53 12.05 5.22
N GLU A 82 0.87 11.17 6.16
CA GLU A 82 1.29 11.56 7.51
C GLU A 82 2.64 12.26 7.56
N ALA A 83 3.59 11.79 6.76
CA ALA A 83 4.89 12.43 6.66
C ALA A 83 4.72 13.86 6.13
N LEU A 84 3.87 14.06 5.12
CA LEU A 84 3.54 15.38 4.61
C LEU A 84 2.82 16.24 5.66
N ASP A 85 1.76 15.75 6.32
CA ASP A 85 1.06 16.45 7.44
C ASP A 85 2.08 16.93 8.49
N THR A 86 2.96 16.03 8.95
CA THR A 86 3.98 16.35 9.95
C THR A 86 4.98 17.39 9.47
N MET A 87 5.40 17.32 8.19
CA MET A 87 6.40 18.23 7.63
C MET A 87 5.85 19.62 7.33
N ILE A 88 4.57 19.77 6.97
CA ILE A 88 3.98 21.07 6.62
C ILE A 88 3.48 21.85 7.83
N ILE A 89 3.09 21.19 8.93
CA ILE A 89 2.57 21.87 10.13
C ILE A 89 3.49 23.01 10.64
N PRO A 90 4.83 22.84 10.71
CA PRO A 90 5.72 23.88 11.24
C PRO A 90 5.92 25.10 10.31
N PHE A 91 5.45 25.04 9.06
CA PHE A 91 5.75 26.04 8.04
C PHE A 91 4.47 26.55 7.34
N SER A 92 4.51 27.76 6.79
CA SER A 92 3.40 28.28 5.98
C SER A 92 3.30 27.56 4.63
N THR A 93 4.45 27.29 4.00
CA THR A 93 4.56 26.53 2.76
C THR A 93 5.79 25.63 2.78
N MET A 94 5.69 24.51 2.06
CA MET A 94 6.79 23.59 1.81
C MET A 94 6.91 23.33 0.32
N ASP A 95 8.07 23.62 -0.25
CA ASP A 95 8.38 23.35 -1.66
C ASP A 95 9.32 22.15 -1.76
N VAL A 96 8.90 21.11 -2.48
CA VAL A 96 9.73 19.96 -2.82
C VAL A 96 10.08 20.04 -4.29
N SER A 97 11.37 19.92 -4.62
CA SER A 97 11.79 19.92 -6.02
C SER A 97 12.81 18.84 -6.32
N PHE A 98 12.70 18.27 -7.51
CA PHE A 98 13.61 17.24 -8.00
C PHE A 98 14.48 17.81 -9.11
N VAL A 99 15.78 17.61 -8.98
CA VAL A 99 16.77 17.97 -10.00
C VAL A 99 17.50 16.70 -10.41
N TRP A 100 17.47 16.40 -11.71
CA TRP A 100 18.04 15.18 -12.25
C TRP A 100 19.45 15.41 -12.79
N ALA A 101 20.31 14.39 -12.69
CA ALA A 101 21.67 14.45 -13.24
C ALA A 101 21.65 14.77 -14.74
N ARG A 102 22.51 15.68 -15.20
CA ARG A 102 22.59 16.07 -16.63
C ARG A 102 22.93 14.92 -17.57
N THR A 103 23.70 13.94 -17.07
CA THR A 103 24.07 12.71 -17.80
C THR A 103 22.91 11.73 -17.96
N ARG A 104 21.79 11.96 -17.26
CA ARG A 104 20.55 11.18 -17.31
C ARG A 104 19.35 12.15 -17.23
N PRO A 105 19.10 12.96 -18.26
CA PRO A 105 18.06 13.98 -18.21
C PRO A 105 16.67 13.33 -18.17
N MET A 106 15.72 14.03 -17.54
CA MET A 106 14.29 13.73 -17.66
C MET A 106 13.62 14.83 -18.49
N PRO A 107 12.44 14.57 -19.10
CA PRO A 107 11.74 15.55 -19.94
C PRO A 107 11.47 16.90 -19.25
N ARG A 108 11.38 16.92 -17.92
CA ARG A 108 11.28 18.15 -17.11
C ARG A 108 12.54 18.31 -16.25
N ALA A 109 13.27 19.40 -16.47
CA ALA A 109 14.54 19.66 -15.80
C ALA A 109 14.38 20.00 -14.30
N ARG A 110 13.25 20.60 -13.91
CA ARG A 110 12.88 20.89 -12.53
C ARG A 110 11.35 20.97 -12.41
N GLU A 111 10.80 20.23 -11.47
CA GLU A 111 9.39 20.33 -11.08
C GLU A 111 9.35 20.70 -9.60
N VAL A 112 8.56 21.72 -9.26
CA VAL A 112 8.36 22.18 -7.87
C VAL A 112 6.94 21.78 -7.47
N ILE A 113 6.83 21.04 -6.38
CA ILE A 113 5.58 20.61 -5.78
C ILE A 113 5.43 21.39 -4.48
N ARG A 114 4.38 22.20 -4.39
CA ARG A 114 4.12 23.07 -3.25
C ARG A 114 2.99 22.51 -2.40
N PHE A 115 3.21 22.51 -1.09
CA PHE A 115 2.21 22.24 -0.07
C PHE A 115 2.09 23.46 0.85
N SER A 116 0.91 23.69 1.40
CA SER A 116 0.64 24.70 2.42
C SER A 116 0.07 24.05 3.67
N ASN A 117 0.06 24.79 4.77
CA ASN A 117 -0.53 24.32 6.03
C ASN A 117 -2.00 23.90 5.89
N ASP A 118 -2.75 24.54 4.98
CA ASP A 118 -4.16 24.24 4.71
C ASP A 118 -4.39 22.84 4.13
N ASP A 119 -3.35 22.21 3.58
CA ASP A 119 -3.43 20.83 3.08
C ASP A 119 -3.43 19.78 4.22
N ALA A 120 -2.99 20.15 5.42
CA ALA A 120 -2.76 19.25 6.54
C ALA A 120 -4.03 18.46 6.97
N PRO A 121 -5.20 19.10 7.14
CA PRO A 121 -6.42 18.37 7.49
C PRO A 121 -6.84 17.35 6.41
N ILE A 122 -6.64 17.69 5.13
CA ILE A 122 -6.97 16.83 3.99
C ILE A 122 -6.06 15.59 3.99
N LEU A 123 -4.75 15.80 4.15
CA LEU A 123 -3.76 14.72 4.23
C LEU A 123 -4.02 13.80 5.43
N ARG A 124 -4.42 14.36 6.57
CA ARG A 124 -4.74 13.58 7.78
C ARG A 124 -5.96 12.69 7.58
N GLU A 125 -7.03 13.21 6.99
CA GLU A 125 -8.23 12.42 6.70
C GLU A 125 -7.94 11.36 5.62
N ALA A 126 -7.16 11.69 4.59
CA ALA A 126 -6.70 10.72 3.60
C ALA A 126 -5.90 9.58 4.25
N ALA A 127 -4.95 9.88 5.15
CA ALA A 127 -4.19 8.86 5.87
C ALA A 127 -5.08 7.96 6.74
N ARG A 128 -6.09 8.55 7.40
CA ARG A 128 -7.09 7.80 8.17
C ARG A 128 -7.92 6.88 7.26
N ALA A 129 -8.40 7.39 6.13
CA ALA A 129 -9.16 6.62 5.15
C ALA A 129 -8.33 5.47 4.56
N PHE A 130 -7.06 5.73 4.21
CA PHE A 130 -6.14 4.70 3.73
C PHE A 130 -5.88 3.62 4.76
N ARG A 131 -5.77 3.93 6.06
CA ARG A 131 -5.62 2.91 7.10
C ARG A 131 -6.87 2.07 7.31
N GLN A 132 -8.04 2.67 7.22
CA GLN A 132 -9.30 1.91 7.30
C GLN A 132 -9.45 0.96 6.09
N ARG A 133 -8.84 1.30 4.95
CA ARG A 133 -8.87 0.52 3.71
C ARG A 133 -7.64 -0.39 3.52
N GLY A 134 -6.55 -0.18 4.25
CA GLY A 134 -5.26 -0.84 4.07
C GLY A 134 -5.19 -2.23 4.71
N PRO A 135 -4.13 -3.01 4.42
CA PRO A 135 -3.94 -4.33 5.01
C PRO A 135 -3.79 -4.25 6.54
N ARG A 136 -4.61 -4.99 7.27
CA ARG A 136 -4.48 -5.20 8.72
C ARG A 136 -3.66 -6.46 8.94
N HIS A 137 -2.43 -6.29 9.39
CA HIS A 137 -1.47 -7.39 9.55
C HIS A 137 -1.77 -8.27 10.77
N ASP A 138 -1.50 -9.57 10.65
CA ASP A 138 -1.68 -10.57 11.72
C ASP A 138 -3.08 -10.55 12.38
N GLU A 139 -4.11 -10.22 11.60
CA GLU A 139 -5.49 -10.12 12.08
C GLU A 139 -6.04 -11.52 12.37
N SER A 140 -6.63 -11.71 13.56
CA SER A 140 -7.31 -12.95 13.95
C SER A 140 -8.82 -12.84 13.73
N LEU A 141 -9.32 -13.55 12.73
CA LEU A 141 -10.72 -13.61 12.35
C LEU A 141 -11.42 -14.80 12.97
N VAL A 142 -12.54 -14.57 13.64
CA VAL A 142 -13.42 -15.62 14.16
C VAL A 142 -14.58 -15.82 13.20
N GLY A 143 -14.80 -17.05 12.75
CA GLY A 143 -15.84 -17.34 11.77
C GLY A 143 -15.96 -18.81 11.43
N PHE A 144 -16.64 -19.14 10.34
CA PHE A 144 -16.74 -20.51 9.83
C PHE A 144 -16.44 -20.55 8.34
N VAL A 145 -15.90 -21.68 7.88
CA VAL A 145 -15.65 -21.93 6.45
C VAL A 145 -16.99 -22.24 5.79
N ASN A 146 -17.35 -21.54 4.71
CA ASN A 146 -18.61 -21.76 4.00
C ASN A 146 -18.46 -22.18 2.53
N ILE A 147 -17.27 -22.03 1.95
CA ILE A 147 -16.94 -22.54 0.62
C ILE A 147 -15.52 -23.10 0.64
N LEU A 148 -15.36 -24.28 0.06
CA LEU A 148 -14.10 -24.93 -0.23
C LEU A 148 -13.97 -25.08 -1.74
N ASN A 149 -12.83 -24.69 -2.32
CA ASN A 149 -12.58 -24.86 -3.74
C ASN A 149 -11.10 -25.22 -3.98
N ARG A 150 -10.87 -26.41 -4.53
CA ARG A 150 -9.56 -26.88 -4.99
C ARG A 150 -9.77 -27.85 -6.16
N THR A 151 -9.09 -27.61 -7.27
CA THR A 151 -9.03 -28.55 -8.41
C THR A 151 -7.89 -29.55 -8.21
N GLU A 152 -7.93 -30.70 -8.89
CA GLU A 152 -6.95 -31.79 -8.70
C GLU A 152 -5.50 -31.39 -9.01
N ASP A 153 -5.31 -30.34 -9.81
CA ASP A 153 -4.02 -29.81 -10.25
C ASP A 153 -3.46 -28.69 -9.35
N GLN A 154 -4.18 -28.26 -8.31
CA GLN A 154 -3.74 -27.18 -7.43
C GLN A 154 -3.20 -27.70 -6.09
N GLU A 155 -1.97 -27.31 -5.75
CA GLU A 155 -1.37 -27.59 -4.44
C GLU A 155 -2.05 -26.78 -3.32
N GLU A 156 -2.40 -25.52 -3.62
CA GLU A 156 -3.11 -24.62 -2.72
C GLU A 156 -4.62 -24.76 -2.85
N GLY A 157 -5.35 -24.52 -1.76
CA GLY A 157 -6.80 -24.56 -1.73
C GLY A 157 -7.41 -23.21 -1.39
N LYS A 158 -8.44 -22.80 -2.14
CA LYS A 158 -9.17 -21.55 -1.90
C LYS A 158 -10.34 -21.81 -0.98
N ILE A 159 -10.50 -20.97 0.03
CA ILE A 159 -11.65 -21.01 0.93
C ILE A 159 -12.37 -19.68 0.97
N ARG A 160 -13.64 -19.73 1.37
CA ARG A 160 -14.38 -18.54 1.83
C ARG A 160 -14.80 -18.74 3.27
N LEU A 161 -14.52 -17.73 4.07
CA LEU A 161 -14.90 -17.62 5.47
C LEU A 161 -16.07 -16.65 5.59
N LYS A 162 -17.01 -16.96 6.48
CA LYS A 162 -17.93 -15.97 7.06
C LYS A 162 -17.39 -15.62 8.44
N ALA A 163 -16.79 -14.45 8.56
CA ALA A 163 -16.09 -14.01 9.77
C ALA A 163 -16.57 -12.65 10.24
N GLU A 164 -16.47 -12.41 11.54
CA GLU A 164 -16.77 -11.11 12.12
C GLU A 164 -15.61 -10.14 11.86
N ILE A 165 -15.91 -9.02 11.20
CA ILE A 165 -15.00 -7.89 10.98
C ILE A 165 -15.75 -6.64 11.41
N ASP A 166 -15.18 -5.87 12.35
CA ASP A 166 -15.75 -4.64 12.88
C ASP A 166 -17.22 -4.80 13.36
N GLY A 167 -17.52 -5.94 14.01
CA GLY A 167 -18.85 -6.26 14.53
C GLY A 167 -19.89 -6.68 13.48
N GLN A 168 -19.48 -6.92 12.23
CA GLN A 168 -20.34 -7.38 11.15
C GLN A 168 -19.84 -8.67 10.52
N MET A 169 -20.77 -9.58 10.19
CA MET A 169 -20.44 -10.84 9.52
C MET A 169 -20.15 -10.62 8.02
N GLN A 170 -18.87 -10.63 7.66
CA GLN A 170 -18.38 -10.38 6.31
C GLN A 170 -17.88 -11.66 5.63
N SER A 171 -17.89 -11.66 4.29
CA SER A 171 -17.30 -12.74 3.51
C SER A 171 -15.82 -12.43 3.23
N VAL A 172 -14.93 -13.37 3.57
CA VAL A 172 -13.47 -13.23 3.41
C VAL A 172 -12.96 -14.38 2.57
N ASN A 173 -12.21 -14.10 1.50
CA ASN A 173 -11.52 -15.15 0.75
C ASN A 173 -10.15 -15.39 1.37
N ALA A 174 -9.68 -16.63 1.33
CA ALA A 174 -8.31 -16.97 1.71
C ALA A 174 -7.78 -18.07 0.78
N VAL A 175 -6.47 -18.06 0.58
CA VAL A 175 -5.74 -19.16 -0.06
C VAL A 175 -4.92 -19.83 1.04
N LEU A 176 -5.08 -21.14 1.17
CA LEU A 176 -4.43 -21.96 2.18
C LEU A 176 -3.50 -22.95 1.50
N ASP A 177 -2.37 -23.24 2.14
CA ASP A 177 -1.54 -24.38 1.76
C ASP A 177 -2.28 -25.71 1.98
N GLN A 178 -1.67 -26.80 1.53
CA GLN A 178 -2.28 -28.13 1.60
C GLN A 178 -2.66 -28.55 3.03
N SER A 179 -1.84 -28.19 4.03
CA SER A 179 -2.03 -28.60 5.42
C SER A 179 -3.16 -27.81 6.09
N GLU A 180 -3.19 -26.50 5.88
CA GLU A 180 -4.22 -25.61 6.41
C GLU A 180 -5.55 -25.82 5.69
N TYR A 181 -5.52 -26.13 4.40
CA TYR A 181 -6.72 -26.49 3.65
C TYR A 181 -7.37 -27.78 4.16
N ALA A 182 -6.58 -28.80 4.54
CA ALA A 182 -7.13 -30.01 5.14
C ALA A 182 -7.86 -29.73 6.46
N ARG A 183 -7.32 -28.81 7.28
CA ARG A 183 -7.97 -28.33 8.50
C ARG A 183 -9.25 -27.55 8.22
N ALA A 184 -9.28 -26.79 7.12
CA ALA A 184 -10.48 -26.09 6.67
C ALA A 184 -11.60 -27.07 6.25
N ILE A 185 -11.24 -28.18 5.58
CA ILE A 185 -12.18 -29.25 5.24
C ILE A 185 -12.80 -29.85 6.50
N GLN A 186 -11.97 -30.18 7.49
CA GLN A 186 -12.45 -30.72 8.77
C GLN A 186 -13.41 -29.75 9.46
N ALA A 187 -13.02 -28.48 9.62
CA ALA A 187 -13.86 -27.49 10.26
C ALA A 187 -15.19 -27.26 9.52
N HIS A 188 -15.17 -27.28 8.19
CA HIS A 188 -16.39 -27.18 7.38
C HIS A 188 -17.32 -28.39 7.58
N ALA A 189 -16.76 -29.61 7.60
CA ALA A 189 -17.53 -30.84 7.81
C ALA A 189 -18.18 -30.89 9.20
N GLU A 190 -17.48 -30.41 10.22
CA GLU A 190 -17.96 -30.35 11.61
C GLU A 190 -18.83 -29.12 11.90
N GLN A 191 -19.03 -28.23 10.92
CA GLN A 191 -19.64 -26.91 11.11
C GLN A 191 -19.01 -26.12 12.27
N ALA A 192 -17.71 -26.32 12.50
CA ALA A 192 -16.96 -25.76 13.60
C ALA A 192 -16.57 -24.30 13.35
N THR A 193 -16.47 -23.52 14.42
CA THR A 193 -15.94 -22.15 14.34
C THR A 193 -14.42 -22.23 14.25
N VAL A 194 -13.80 -21.46 13.36
CA VAL A 194 -12.36 -21.33 13.22
C VAL A 194 -11.88 -19.96 13.65
N ILE A 195 -10.66 -19.91 14.18
CA ILE A 195 -9.88 -18.69 14.29
C ILE A 195 -8.86 -18.74 13.16
N ALA A 196 -9.01 -17.90 12.14
CA ALA A 196 -8.07 -17.75 11.04
C ALA A 196 -7.18 -16.53 11.27
N GLU A 197 -5.90 -16.61 10.95
CA GLU A 197 -4.92 -15.53 11.15
C GLU A 197 -4.21 -15.23 9.83
N GLY A 198 -3.98 -13.95 9.53
CA GLY A 198 -3.27 -13.50 8.34
C GLY A 198 -3.37 -12.00 8.11
N ASP A 199 -2.93 -11.53 6.94
CA ASP A 199 -3.00 -10.12 6.57
C ASP A 199 -4.35 -9.83 5.90
N LEU A 200 -5.22 -9.09 6.58
CA LEU A 200 -6.56 -8.78 6.11
C LEU A 200 -6.54 -7.53 5.22
N GLU A 201 -6.79 -7.68 3.93
CA GLU A 201 -6.90 -6.57 2.99
C GLU A 201 -8.28 -6.53 2.33
N ARG A 202 -8.64 -5.35 1.82
CA ARG A 202 -9.87 -5.17 1.05
C ARG A 202 -9.56 -5.01 -0.43
N ALA A 203 -9.93 -6.00 -1.23
CA ALA A 203 -9.86 -5.94 -2.69
C ALA A 203 -11.27 -5.78 -3.28
N GLY A 204 -11.63 -4.55 -3.67
CA GLY A 204 -12.96 -4.21 -4.15
C GLY A 204 -14.05 -4.36 -3.08
N GLN A 205 -15.06 -5.19 -3.34
CA GLN A 205 -16.17 -5.44 -2.41
C GLN A 205 -15.92 -6.60 -1.43
N ARG A 206 -14.79 -7.31 -1.53
CA ARG A 206 -14.51 -8.48 -0.69
C ARG A 206 -13.23 -8.28 0.11
N TRP A 207 -13.22 -8.90 1.28
CA TRP A 207 -12.03 -9.03 2.09
C TRP A 207 -11.22 -10.25 1.62
N ASN A 208 -9.90 -10.12 1.61
CA ASN A 208 -8.99 -11.23 1.45
C ASN A 208 -8.11 -11.33 2.70
N LEU A 209 -7.87 -12.55 3.14
CA LEU A 209 -6.88 -12.85 4.17
C LEU A 209 -5.68 -13.48 3.45
N LEU A 210 -4.60 -12.71 3.33
CA LEU A 210 -3.33 -13.17 2.78
C LEU A 210 -2.51 -13.89 3.85
N ASN A 211 -1.59 -14.76 3.43
CA ASN A 211 -0.76 -15.56 4.34
C ASN A 211 -1.59 -16.30 5.41
N ALA A 212 -2.79 -16.73 4.99
CA ALA A 212 -3.81 -17.21 5.90
C ALA A 212 -3.45 -18.59 6.48
N ARG A 213 -3.71 -18.76 7.77
CA ARG A 213 -3.61 -20.04 8.49
C ARG A 213 -4.76 -20.19 9.47
N ILE A 214 -5.20 -21.41 9.71
CA ILE A 214 -6.17 -21.72 10.76
C ILE A 214 -5.40 -21.81 12.07
N LYS A 215 -5.55 -20.84 12.96
CA LYS A 215 -4.91 -20.87 14.28
C LYS A 215 -5.56 -21.91 15.19
N ARG A 216 -6.89 -22.00 15.17
CA ARG A 216 -7.65 -22.91 16.03
C ARG A 216 -8.99 -23.31 15.41
N ILE A 217 -9.44 -24.52 15.68
CA ILE A 217 -10.80 -24.99 15.43
C ILE A 217 -11.50 -25.13 16.78
N ILE A 218 -12.68 -24.55 16.90
CA ILE A 218 -13.56 -24.58 18.07
C ILE A 218 -14.74 -25.46 17.69
N SER A 219 -14.67 -26.73 18.08
CA SER A 219 -15.75 -27.68 17.90
C SER A 219 -16.95 -27.26 18.75
N ASN A 220 -18.14 -27.37 18.17
CA ASN A 220 -19.38 -27.06 18.88
C ASN A 220 -19.78 -28.31 19.68
N GLU A 221 -19.21 -28.51 20.87
CA GLU A 221 -19.73 -29.52 21.80
C GLU A 221 -21.10 -29.06 22.32
N GLU A 222 -22.11 -29.88 22.06
CA GLU A 222 -23.51 -29.73 22.48
C GLU A 222 -23.58 -29.64 24.03
N PRO A 223 -24.41 -28.74 24.62
CA PRO A 223 -24.59 -28.75 26.07
C PRO A 223 -25.23 -30.08 26.50
N PRO A 224 -24.84 -30.66 27.65
CA PRO A 224 -25.45 -31.89 28.13
C PRO A 224 -26.96 -31.66 28.36
N SER A 225 -27.74 -32.64 27.89
CA SER A 225 -29.20 -32.69 27.90
C SER A 225 -29.83 -32.54 29.28
#